data_AF-B1V2Q0-F1
#
_entry.id   AF-B1V2Q0-F1
#
_cell.length_a   1.000
_cell.length_b   1.000
_cell.length_c   1.000
_cell.angle_alpha   90.00
_cell.angle_beta   90.00
_cell.angle_gamma   90.00
#
_symmetry.space_group_name_H-M   'P 1'
#
loop_
_entity.id
_entity.type
_entity.pdbx_description
1 polymer ?
#
loop_
_entity_poly.entity_id
_entity_poly.type
_entity_poly.pdbx_seq_one_letter_code
_entity_poly.pdbx_strand_id
1 'polypeptide(L)' 'MAYELCKFQIESGNYNKEEMKENLILFKMTGDLTAKQFMELSGMLNPKTNDIPVEETRGE' A
#
# COMPACT_ATOMS: atom_id res chain seq x y z
N MET A 1 0.91 5.28 16.38
CA MET A 1 -0.54 5.18 16.11
C MET A 1 -0.84 5.29 14.62
N ALA A 2 -0.29 6.28 13.90
CA ALA A 2 -0.48 6.41 12.45
C ALA A 2 -0.15 5.12 11.67
N TYR A 3 0.98 4.48 11.95
CA TYR A 3 1.38 3.23 11.29
C TYR A 3 0.31 2.12 11.43
N GLU A 4 -0.11 1.78 12.65
CA GLU A 4 -1.08 0.71 12.90
C GLU A 4 -2.45 1.00 12.25
N LEU A 5 -2.90 2.26 12.31
CA LEU A 5 -4.18 2.66 11.70
C LEU A 5 -4.14 2.55 10.18
N CYS A 6 -3.10 3.10 9.54
CA CYS A 6 -2.93 3.01 8.09
C CYS A 6 -2.82 1.55 7.64
N LYS A 7 -2.06 0.73 8.38
CA LYS A 7 -1.92 -0.70 8.10
C LYS A 7 -3.26 -1.42 8.16
N PHE A 8 -4.03 -1.22 9.23
CA PHE A 8 -5.36 -1.81 9.39
C PHE A 8 -6.32 -1.40 8.27
N GLN A 9 -6.33 -0.12 7.88
CA GLN A 9 -7.17 0.37 6.78
C GLN A 9 -6.77 -0.26 5.44
N ILE A 10 -5.46 -0.39 5.16
CA ILE A 10 -4.96 -1.03 3.95
C ILE A 10 -5.31 -2.53 3.92
N GLU A 11 -5.07 -3.25 5.02
CA GLU A 11 -5.35 -4.69 5.14
C GLU A 11 -6.85 -5.01 5.07
N SER A 12 -7.69 -4.16 5.66
CA SER A 12 -9.15 -4.31 5.58
C SER A 12 -9.74 -3.93 4.22
N GLY A 13 -8.95 -3.29 3.34
CA GLY A 13 -9.44 -2.75 2.07
C GLY A 13 -10.37 -1.55 2.21
N ASN A 14 -10.58 -1.04 3.43
CA ASN A 14 -11.45 0.10 3.71
C ASN A 14 -10.66 1.41 3.69
N TYR A 15 -10.18 1.78 2.51
CA TYR A 15 -9.44 3.02 2.31
C TYR A 15 -9.63 3.57 0.90
N ASN A 16 -9.56 4.89 0.76
CA ASN A 16 -9.37 5.53 -0.53
C ASN A 16 -7.87 5.57 -0.85
N LYS A 17 -7.48 5.09 -2.04
CA LYS A 17 -6.06 4.96 -2.42
C LYS A 17 -5.35 6.31 -2.58
N GLU A 18 -6.03 7.34 -3.06
CA GLU A 18 -5.44 8.67 -3.24
C GLU A 18 -5.27 9.36 -1.88
N GLU A 19 -6.34 9.36 -1.07
CA GLU A 19 -6.32 9.91 0.30
C GLU A 19 -5.27 9.21 1.17
N MET A 20 -5.18 7.89 1.09
CA MET A 20 -4.18 7.14 1.86
C MET A 20 -2.76 7.52 1.45
N LYS A 21 -2.47 7.73 0.16
CA LYS A 21 -1.13 8.19 -0.29
C LYS A 21 -0.79 9.56 0.30
N GLU A 22 -1.73 10.50 0.26
CA GLU A 22 -1.54 11.85 0.83
C GLU A 22 -1.30 11.79 2.34
N ASN A 23 -2.09 10.98 3.05
CA ASN A 23 -1.94 10.76 4.49
C ASN A 23 -0.57 10.16 4.85
N LEU A 24 -0.10 9.16 4.10
CA LEU A 24 1.23 8.58 4.33
C LEU A 24 2.35 9.61 4.13
N ILE A 25 2.24 10.48 3.12
CA ILE A 25 3.21 11.57 2.87
C ILE A 25 3.19 12.55 4.04
N LEU A 26 2.01 12.99 4.47
CA LEU A 26 1.84 13.91 5.59
C LEU A 26 2.47 13.34 6.86
N PHE A 27 2.15 12.09 7.23
CA PHE A 27 2.71 11.45 8.42
C PHE A 27 4.23 11.23 8.33
N LYS A 28 4.78 11.03 7.13
CA LYS A 28 6.24 10.99 6.95
C LYS A 28 6.87 12.37 7.21
N MET A 29 6.22 13.45 6.77
CA MET A 29 6.71 14.83 6.94
C MET A 29 6.61 15.30 8.39
N THR A 30 5.53 14.96 9.10
CA THR A 30 5.33 15.31 10.51
C THR A 30 6.16 14.45 11.47
N GLY A 31 6.73 13.35 10.98
CA GLY A 31 7.54 12.42 11.78
C GLY A 31 6.72 11.32 12.46
N ASP A 32 5.41 11.26 12.23
CA ASP A 32 4.52 10.19 12.71
C ASP A 32 4.81 8.83 12.05
N LEU A 33 5.45 8.86 10.88
CA LEU A 33 6.04 7.69 10.24
C LEU A 33 7.56 7.83 10.07
N THR A 34 8.25 6.76 10.47
CA THR A 34 9.64 6.54 10.04
C THR A 34 9.69 6.28 8.54
N ALA A 35 10.87 6.48 7.93
CA ALA A 35 11.08 6.16 6.52
C ALA A 35 10.76 4.69 6.19
N LYS A 36 11.10 3.76 7.10
CA LYS A 36 10.81 2.33 6.94
C LYS A 36 9.30 2.05 6.90
N GLN A 37 8.55 2.62 7.86
CA GLN A 37 7.10 2.44 7.93
C GLN A 37 6.38 3.04 6.72
N PHE A 38 6.81 4.22 6.25
CA PHE A 38 6.27 4.83 5.04
C PHE A 38 6.47 3.93 3.80
N MET A 39 7.67 3.38 3.61
CA MET A 39 7.96 2.49 2.48
C MET A 39 7.13 1.20 2.53
N GLU A 40 6.99 0.61 3.72
CA GLU A 40 6.18 -0.60 3.92
C GLU A 40 4.71 -0.37 3.54
N LEU A 41 4.08 0.67 4.12
CA LEU A 41 2.69 1.01 3.84
C LEU A 41 2.48 1.40 2.36
N SER A 42 3.43 2.13 1.77
CA SER A 42 3.38 2.48 0.34
C SER A 42 3.47 1.25 -0.57
N GLY A 43 4.26 0.24 -0.17
CA GLY A 43 4.34 -1.03 -0.87
C GLY A 43 3.05 -1.84 -0.79
N MET A 44 2.36 -1.80 0.36
CA MET A 44 1.06 -2.46 0.54
C MET A 44 -0.05 -1.82 -0.32
N LEU A 45 0.00 -0.50 -0.55
CA LEU A 45 -0.95 0.21 -1.42
C LEU A 45 -0.82 -0.10 -2.90
N ASN A 46 0.37 -0.50 -3.32
CA ASN A 46 0.66 -0.85 -4.70
C ASN A 46 1.36 -2.19 -4.69
N PRO A 47 0.62 -3.28 -4.37
CA PRO A 47 1.19 -4.61 -4.42
C PRO A 47 1.74 -4.75 -5.83
N LYS A 48 3.07 -4.92 -5.94
CA LYS A 48 3.67 -5.27 -7.22
C LYS A 48 2.93 -6.53 -7.63
N THR A 49 2.10 -6.41 -8.65
CA THR A 49 1.60 -7.56 -9.39
C THR A 49 2.87 -8.28 -9.81
N ASN A 50 3.24 -9.34 -9.08
CA ASN A 50 4.11 -10.33 -9.64
C ASN A 50 3.35 -10.78 -10.88
N ASP A 51 3.82 -10.35 -12.04
CA ASP A 51 3.38 -10.81 -13.33
C ASP A 51 3.41 -12.34 -13.28
N ILE A 52 2.27 -12.94 -12.96
CA ILE A 52 2.03 -14.34 -13.30
C ILE A 52 1.98 -14.28 -14.83
N PRO A 53 2.91 -14.91 -15.56
CA PRO A 53 2.75 -15.03 -16.99
C PRO A 53 1.42 -15.74 -17.19
N VAL A 54 0.45 -15.08 -17.82
CA VAL A 54 -0.75 -15.75 -18.31
C VAL A 54 -0.23 -16.76 -19.33
N GLU A 55 -0.08 -18.01 -18.90
CA GLU A 55 0.17 -19.12 -19.81
C GLU A 55 -1.10 -19.23 -20.65
N GLU A 56 -1.03 -18.64 -21.84
CA GLU A 56 -2.05 -18.68 -22.88
C GLU A 56 -2.29 -20.15 -23.21
N THR A 57 -3.26 -20.75 -22.53
CA THR A 57 -3.61 -22.15 -22.72
C THR A 57 -4.33 -22.23 -24.07
N ARG A 58 -3.55 -22.65 -25.07
CA ARG A 58 -3.99 -23.17 -26.36
C ARG A 58 -5.26 -24.02 -26.20
N GLY A 59 -6.38 -23.54 -26.71
CA GLY A 59 -7.58 -24.32 -27.01
C GLY A 59 -8.02 -23.95 -28.43
N GLU A 60 -7.65 -24.75 -29.41
CA GLU A 60 -8.46 -25.76 -30.12
C GLU A 60 -8.98 -25.22 -31.47
#